data_AF-W9Q270-F1
#
_entry.id   AF-W9Q270-F1
#
_cell.length_a   1.000
_cell.length_b   1.000
_cell.length_c   1.000
_cell.angle_alpha   90.00
_cell.angle_beta   90.00
_cell.angle_gamma   90.00
#
_symmetry.space_group_name_H-M   'P 1'
#
loop_
_entity.id
_entity.type
_entity.pdbx_description
1 polymer ?
#
loop_
_entity_poly.entity_id
_entity_poly.type
_entity_poly.pdbx_seq_one_letter_code
_entity_poly.pdbx_strand_id
1 'polypeptide(L)'
;MYFKARSALEKHQSKSKVVDTVVGDFDHWLEFAVGARAHEDKQKDKAARNPNPSKNIDCITCERKFEKASTMMKHVENGKCIPELTAMDIFVLGQRLAERGAPCVRLGGFFFPICNRSCMVLGELIQHAEGDECSLNVLSGPLQELISLLKMDFTSMAMGHAF
;
A
#
# COMPACT_ATOMS: atom_id res chain seq x y z
N MET A 1 11.33 2.59 -26.45
CA MET A 1 11.32 1.59 -27.54
C MET A 1 10.31 0.51 -27.19
N TYR A 2 9.32 0.28 -28.04
CA TYR A 2 8.28 -0.73 -27.85
C TYR A 2 8.84 -2.13 -28.16
N PHE A 3 8.80 -3.05 -27.20
CA PHE A 3 9.24 -4.43 -27.43
C PHE A 3 8.18 -5.19 -28.25
N LYS A 4 8.46 -5.38 -29.54
CA LYS A 4 7.75 -6.30 -30.45
C LYS A 4 8.30 -7.72 -30.24
N ALA A 5 7.45 -8.60 -29.71
CA ALA A 5 7.55 -10.07 -29.67
C ALA A 5 7.66 -10.67 -28.25
N ARG A 6 6.67 -11.53 -27.94
CA ARG A 6 6.49 -12.31 -26.71
C ARG A 6 7.70 -13.19 -26.35
N SER A 7 8.49 -13.59 -27.37
CA SER A 7 9.70 -14.39 -27.22
C SER A 7 10.87 -13.66 -26.53
N ALA A 8 10.92 -12.32 -26.59
CA ALA A 8 11.95 -11.53 -25.92
C ALA A 8 11.74 -11.44 -24.40
N LEU A 9 10.48 -11.54 -23.95
CA LEU A 9 10.13 -11.53 -22.52
C LEU A 9 10.50 -12.85 -21.84
N GLU A 10 10.26 -13.98 -22.51
CA GLU A 10 10.56 -15.32 -21.98
C GLU A 10 12.07 -15.54 -21.81
N LYS A 11 12.90 -15.05 -22.74
CA LYS A 11 14.36 -15.10 -22.60
C LYS A 11 14.93 -14.19 -21.51
N HIS A 12 14.24 -13.12 -21.13
CA HIS A 12 14.63 -12.29 -19.98
C HIS A 12 14.22 -12.96 -18.66
N GLN A 13 13.07 -13.63 -18.64
CA GLN A 13 12.58 -14.34 -17.45
C GLN A 13 13.40 -15.60 -17.11
N SER A 14 13.92 -16.34 -18.10
CA SER A 14 14.79 -17.51 -17.84
C SER A 14 16.17 -17.19 -17.28
N LYS A 15 16.59 -15.91 -17.20
CA LYS A 15 17.89 -15.51 -16.63
C LYS A 15 17.81 -14.98 -15.20
N SER A 16 16.61 -14.75 -14.65
CA SER A 16 16.46 -14.28 -13.28
C SER A 16 16.23 -15.47 -12.34
N LYS A 17 17.31 -16.14 -11.92
CA LYS A 17 17.32 -17.05 -10.77
C LYS A 17 17.19 -16.26 -9.45
N VAL A 18 16.16 -15.42 -9.34
CA VAL A 18 15.82 -14.62 -8.15
C VAL A 18 14.30 -14.73 -7.88
N VAL A 19 13.71 -15.89 -8.15
CA VAL A 19 12.27 -16.14 -7.96
C VAL A 19 11.99 -17.22 -6.91
N ASP A 20 13.01 -17.86 -6.32
CA ASP A 20 12.76 -18.92 -5.33
C ASP A 20 12.87 -18.48 -3.86
N THR A 21 13.38 -17.27 -3.56
CA THR A 21 13.62 -16.87 -2.15
C THR A 21 12.55 -15.93 -1.56
N VAL A 22 11.60 -15.43 -2.37
CA VAL A 22 10.60 -14.44 -1.92
C VAL A 22 9.19 -15.06 -1.76
N VAL A 23 9.03 -16.35 -2.05
CA VAL A 23 7.74 -17.05 -1.95
C VAL A 23 7.44 -17.50 -0.51
N GLY A 24 8.44 -17.54 0.38
CA GLY A 24 8.28 -18.07 1.74
C GLY A 24 7.40 -17.24 2.68
N ASP A 25 7.25 -15.93 2.43
CA ASP A 25 6.47 -15.04 3.31
C ASP A 25 5.02 -14.84 2.83
N PHE A 26 4.72 -15.07 1.56
CA PHE A 26 3.37 -14.82 1.01
C PHE A 26 2.34 -15.82 1.55
N ASP A 27 2.74 -17.08 1.78
CA ASP A 27 1.86 -18.10 2.39
C ASP A 27 1.53 -17.76 3.85
N HIS A 28 2.48 -17.18 4.61
CA HIS A 28 2.23 -16.73 5.99
C HIS A 28 1.17 -15.61 6.04
N TRP A 29 1.17 -14.71 5.04
CA TRP A 29 0.20 -13.62 4.97
C TRP A 29 -1.16 -14.04 4.38
N LEU A 30 -1.20 -15.10 3.58
CA LEU A 30 -2.44 -15.73 3.14
C LEU A 30 -3.25 -16.29 4.32
N GLU A 31 -2.61 -16.81 5.38
CA GLU A 31 -3.33 -17.28 6.57
C GLU A 31 -4.18 -16.18 7.24
N PHE A 32 -3.72 -14.92 7.20
CA PHE A 32 -4.50 -13.76 7.68
C PHE A 32 -5.63 -13.36 6.72
N ALA A 33 -5.47 -13.57 5.41
CA ALA A 33 -6.51 -13.31 4.41
C ALA A 33 -7.56 -14.43 4.35
N VAL A 34 -7.19 -15.67 4.67
CA VAL A 34 -8.07 -16.85 4.65
C VAL A 34 -9.10 -16.82 5.77
N GLY A 35 -8.89 -16.04 6.83
CA GLY A 35 -9.91 -15.72 7.84
C GLY A 35 -11.14 -15.00 7.27
N ALA A 36 -11.05 -14.39 6.08
CA ALA A 36 -12.17 -13.70 5.44
C ALA A 36 -13.17 -14.64 4.73
N ARG A 37 -12.81 -15.91 4.48
CA ARG A 37 -13.70 -16.87 3.79
C ARG A 37 -14.67 -17.63 4.71
N ALA A 38 -14.62 -17.40 6.02
CA ALA A 38 -15.48 -18.08 6.99
C ALA A 38 -16.64 -17.20 7.52
N HIS A 39 -16.86 -16.01 6.96
CA HIS A 39 -17.85 -15.05 7.48
C HIS A 39 -18.96 -14.64 6.49
N GLU A 40 -19.19 -15.42 5.43
CA GLU A 40 -20.24 -15.14 4.44
C GLU A 40 -21.69 -15.38 4.91
N ASP A 41 -21.94 -15.82 6.17
CA ASP A 41 -23.30 -16.17 6.61
C ASP A 41 -23.86 -15.40 7.83
N LYS A 42 -23.25 -14.30 8.29
CA LYS A 42 -23.83 -13.50 9.41
C LYS A 42 -23.72 -11.98 9.28
N GLN A 43 -24.05 -11.42 8.12
CA GLN A 43 -24.36 -9.99 8.00
C GLN A 43 -25.69 -9.75 7.27
N LYS A 44 -26.77 -10.23 7.87
CA LYS A 44 -28.03 -9.47 7.90
C LYS A 44 -28.24 -9.04 9.35
N ASP A 45 -28.61 -7.77 9.52
CA ASP A 45 -28.79 -7.07 10.80
C ASP A 45 -27.51 -6.59 11.49
N LYS A 46 -26.98 -5.46 11.00
CA LYS A 46 -26.60 -4.29 11.83
C LYS A 46 -26.24 -3.07 10.95
N ALA A 47 -27.22 -2.62 10.17
CA ALA A 47 -27.30 -1.21 9.80
C ALA A 47 -27.86 -0.42 11.02
N ALA A 48 -27.02 -0.17 12.03
CA ALA A 48 -27.29 0.84 13.05
C ALA A 48 -26.03 1.09 13.91
N ARG A 49 -25.55 2.34 13.85
CA ARG A 49 -24.82 3.06 14.92
C ARG A 49 -23.33 2.72 15.08
N ASN A 50 -22.47 3.52 14.43
CA ASN A 50 -21.59 4.48 15.11
C ASN A 50 -20.71 5.26 14.09
N PRO A 51 -21.03 6.52 13.71
CA PRO A 51 -20.00 7.42 13.22
C PRO A 51 -19.18 7.83 14.43
N ASN A 52 -18.03 7.19 14.67
CA ASN A 52 -17.15 7.60 15.75
C ASN A 52 -16.45 8.91 15.33
N PRO A 53 -16.78 10.09 15.89
CA PRO A 53 -16.34 11.38 15.34
C PRO A 53 -14.96 11.84 15.87
N SER A 54 -14.08 10.95 16.33
CA SER A 54 -12.90 11.39 17.11
C SER A 54 -11.58 10.64 16.85
N LYS A 55 -11.36 10.09 15.66
CA LYS A 55 -10.05 9.52 15.29
C LYS A 55 -9.54 10.12 14.00
N ASN A 56 -9.10 11.37 14.08
CA ASN A 56 -8.37 11.96 12.96
C ASN A 56 -7.03 11.23 12.79
N ILE A 57 -6.66 10.97 11.54
CA ILE A 57 -5.41 10.35 11.12
C ILE A 57 -4.40 11.47 10.91
N ASP A 58 -3.27 11.38 11.61
CA ASP A 58 -2.16 12.31 11.44
C ASP A 58 -1.48 12.07 10.09
N CYS A 59 -1.08 13.16 9.43
CA CYS A 59 -0.26 13.08 8.23
C CYS A 59 1.10 12.44 8.56
N ILE A 60 1.62 11.65 7.63
CA ILE A 60 2.92 10.99 7.79
C ILE A 60 4.11 11.96 7.63
N THR A 61 3.89 13.18 7.13
CA THR A 61 4.94 14.17 6.85
C THR A 61 4.70 15.56 7.46
N CYS A 62 3.53 15.82 8.05
CA CYS A 62 3.21 17.12 8.67
C CYS A 62 2.21 16.97 9.84
N GLU A 63 1.84 18.07 10.49
CA GLU A 63 0.94 18.04 11.66
C GLU A 63 -0.55 18.06 11.30
N ARG A 64 -0.90 18.02 10.00
CA ARG A 64 -2.32 18.03 9.58
C ARG A 64 -3.00 16.72 9.88
N LYS A 65 -4.31 16.83 10.15
CA LYS A 65 -5.20 15.75 10.56
C LYS A 65 -6.29 15.53 9.53
N PHE A 66 -6.63 14.27 9.27
CA PHE A 66 -7.56 13.88 8.21
C PHE A 66 -8.60 12.86 8.72
N GLU A 67 -9.81 12.93 8.19
CA GLU A 67 -10.86 11.95 8.51
C GLU A 67 -10.65 10.60 7.80
N LYS A 68 -9.96 10.61 6.66
CA LYS A 68 -9.69 9.44 5.81
C LYS A 68 -8.21 9.34 5.47
N ALA A 69 -7.68 8.12 5.47
CA ALA A 69 -6.28 7.88 5.14
C ALA A 69 -6.02 8.12 3.66
N SER A 70 -6.99 7.85 2.79
CA SER A 70 -6.88 8.16 1.36
C SER A 70 -6.70 9.64 1.10
N THR A 71 -7.40 10.47 1.87
CA THR A 71 -7.31 11.93 1.79
C THR A 71 -5.99 12.44 2.35
N MET A 72 -5.51 11.83 3.43
CA MET A 72 -4.17 12.07 3.96
C MET A 72 -3.09 11.73 2.92
N MET A 73 -3.16 10.55 2.29
CA MET A 73 -2.13 10.15 1.32
C MET A 73 -2.15 11.02 0.07
N LYS A 74 -3.34 11.38 -0.43
CA LYS A 74 -3.48 12.36 -1.53
C LYS A 74 -2.93 13.73 -1.17
N HIS A 75 -3.02 14.14 0.10
CA HIS A 75 -2.38 15.38 0.56
C HIS A 75 -0.85 15.30 0.41
N VAL A 76 -0.25 14.15 0.75
CA VAL A 76 1.18 13.91 0.59
C VAL A 76 1.59 13.83 -0.88
N GLU A 77 0.91 13.02 -1.67
CA GLU A 77 1.22 12.75 -3.09
C GLU A 77 1.06 13.98 -4.00
N ASN A 78 0.26 14.96 -3.60
CA ASN A 78 0.07 16.22 -4.33
C ASN A 78 0.98 17.36 -3.84
N GLY A 79 2.00 17.04 -3.04
CA GLY A 79 2.98 18.01 -2.54
C GLY A 79 2.38 19.11 -1.67
N LYS A 80 1.26 18.84 -0.99
CA LYS A 80 0.58 19.85 -0.16
C LYS A 80 1.28 20.08 1.19
N CYS A 81 2.04 19.09 1.66
CA CYS A 81 2.86 19.17 2.89
C CYS A 81 4.33 19.47 2.59
N ILE A 82 4.90 18.80 1.60
CA ILE A 82 6.29 18.94 1.18
C ILE A 82 6.22 19.40 -0.28
N PRO A 83 6.59 20.65 -0.58
CA PRO A 83 6.66 21.12 -1.96
C PRO A 83 7.51 20.18 -2.81
N GLU A 84 7.12 19.99 -4.06
CA GLU A 84 7.79 19.12 -5.04
C GLU A 84 7.70 17.61 -4.78
N LEU A 85 7.22 17.16 -3.61
CA LEU A 85 6.91 15.75 -3.40
C LEU A 85 5.72 15.34 -4.26
N THR A 86 5.90 14.29 -5.06
CA THR A 86 4.88 13.79 -5.99
C THR A 86 4.48 12.34 -5.68
N ALA A 87 3.38 11.90 -6.28
CA ALA A 87 3.00 10.48 -6.30
C ALA A 87 4.11 9.57 -6.84
N MET A 88 4.95 10.07 -7.77
CA MET A 88 6.07 9.29 -8.30
C MET A 88 7.19 9.09 -7.27
N ASP A 89 7.42 10.06 -6.40
CA ASP A 89 8.40 9.91 -5.31
C ASP A 89 7.93 8.88 -4.28
N ILE A 90 6.63 8.90 -3.96
CA ILE A 90 5.98 7.87 -3.12
C ILE A 90 6.08 6.50 -3.78
N PHE A 91 5.84 6.43 -5.09
CA PHE A 91 5.99 5.19 -5.85
C PHE A 91 7.43 4.67 -5.78
N VAL A 92 8.45 5.50 -6.02
CA VAL A 92 9.87 5.11 -5.95
C VAL A 92 10.26 4.66 -4.54
N LEU A 93 9.76 5.33 -3.50
CA LEU A 93 9.90 4.88 -2.11
C LEU A 93 9.26 3.49 -1.92
N GLY A 94 8.03 3.31 -2.39
CA GLY A 94 7.34 2.02 -2.39
C GLY A 94 8.14 0.92 -3.07
N GLN A 95 8.76 1.20 -4.22
CA GLN A 95 9.59 0.22 -4.92
C GLN A 95 10.83 -0.20 -4.11
N ARG A 96 11.50 0.74 -3.44
CA ARG A 96 12.61 0.41 -2.52
C ARG A 96 12.15 -0.41 -1.33
N LEU A 97 10.96 -0.12 -0.81
CA LEU A 97 10.34 -0.91 0.26
C LEU A 97 9.95 -2.31 -0.23
N ALA A 98 9.51 -2.46 -1.48
CA ALA A 98 9.21 -3.77 -2.08
C ALA A 98 10.45 -4.68 -2.14
N GLU A 99 11.62 -4.12 -2.47
CA GLU A 99 12.90 -4.85 -2.44
C GLU A 99 13.25 -5.38 -1.03
N ARG A 100 12.69 -4.76 0.01
CA ARG A 100 12.84 -5.14 1.42
C ARG A 100 11.70 -6.03 1.93
N GLY A 101 10.80 -6.47 1.05
CA GLY A 101 9.66 -7.32 1.39
C GLY A 101 8.45 -6.58 1.96
N ALA A 102 8.33 -5.27 1.76
CA ALA A 102 7.20 -4.52 2.27
C ALA A 102 5.85 -5.02 1.70
N PRO A 103 4.79 -5.04 2.53
CA PRO A 103 3.48 -5.51 2.10
C PRO A 103 2.82 -4.54 1.10
N CYS A 104 1.81 -5.03 0.39
CA CYS A 104 0.98 -4.23 -0.53
C CYS A 104 1.74 -3.49 -1.65
N VAL A 105 3.00 -3.86 -1.90
CA VAL A 105 3.80 -3.31 -3.01
C VAL A 105 4.61 -4.44 -3.68
N ARG A 106 4.73 -4.37 -5.00
CA ARG A 106 5.52 -5.29 -5.82
C ARG A 106 6.29 -4.51 -6.89
N LEU A 107 7.21 -5.18 -7.58
CA LEU A 107 7.83 -4.60 -8.78
C LEU A 107 6.74 -4.22 -9.79
N GLY A 108 6.55 -2.91 -10.01
CA GLY A 108 5.58 -2.37 -10.96
C GLY A 108 4.25 -1.86 -10.37
N GLY A 109 4.08 -1.75 -9.05
CA GLY A 109 2.85 -1.19 -8.50
C GLY A 109 2.58 -1.44 -7.01
N PHE A 110 1.68 -0.63 -6.47
CA PHE A 110 0.91 -0.98 -5.28
C PHE A 110 -0.12 -2.04 -5.64
N PHE A 111 -0.27 -3.05 -4.80
CA PHE A 111 -1.07 -4.24 -5.11
C PHE A 111 -2.17 -4.46 -4.10
N PHE A 112 -3.35 -4.85 -4.61
CA PHE A 112 -4.50 -5.26 -3.81
C PHE A 112 -4.43 -6.78 -3.58
N PRO A 113 -4.11 -7.27 -2.37
CA PRO A 113 -3.90 -8.70 -2.12
C PRO A 113 -5.10 -9.58 -2.51
N ILE A 114 -6.31 -9.05 -2.35
CA ILE A 114 -7.56 -9.80 -2.56
C ILE A 114 -8.11 -9.60 -3.98
N CYS A 115 -8.01 -8.39 -4.52
CA CYS A 115 -8.64 -8.04 -5.81
C CYS A 115 -7.75 -8.33 -7.03
N ASN A 116 -6.50 -8.72 -6.83
CA ASN A 116 -5.51 -8.96 -7.88
C ASN A 116 -5.40 -7.80 -8.89
N ARG A 117 -5.52 -6.57 -8.39
CA ARG A 117 -5.33 -5.33 -9.14
C ARG A 117 -4.04 -4.65 -8.68
N SER A 118 -3.54 -3.72 -9.49
CA SER A 118 -2.48 -2.81 -9.09
C SER A 118 -2.81 -1.37 -9.48
N CYS A 119 -2.19 -0.44 -8.77
CA CYS A 119 -2.21 0.99 -9.06
C CYS A 119 -0.83 1.58 -8.85
N MET A 120 -0.60 2.76 -9.44
CA MET A 120 0.67 3.49 -9.32
C MET A 120 0.64 4.51 -8.18
N VAL A 121 -0.55 4.80 -7.65
CA VAL A 121 -0.79 5.83 -6.63
C VAL A 121 -1.29 5.15 -5.36
N LEU A 122 -0.64 5.38 -4.23
CA LEU A 122 -0.97 4.74 -2.96
C LEU A 122 -2.30 5.26 -2.41
N GLY A 123 -2.61 6.54 -2.64
CA GLY A 123 -3.92 7.11 -2.31
C GLY A 123 -5.10 6.38 -2.96
N GLU A 124 -4.91 5.78 -4.14
CA GLU A 124 -5.93 4.96 -4.82
C GLU A 124 -6.08 3.59 -4.15
N LEU A 125 -4.98 2.94 -3.76
CA LEU A 125 -5.00 1.69 -2.98
C LEU A 125 -5.78 1.88 -1.68
N ILE A 126 -5.47 2.94 -0.95
CA ILE A 126 -6.13 3.24 0.32
C ILE A 126 -7.60 3.57 0.09
N GLN A 127 -7.93 4.38 -0.92
CA GLN A 127 -9.32 4.74 -1.20
C GLN A 127 -10.18 3.51 -1.52
N HIS A 128 -9.66 2.55 -2.27
CA HIS A 128 -10.39 1.32 -2.58
C HIS A 128 -10.54 0.42 -1.34
N ALA A 129 -9.53 0.34 -0.46
CA ALA A 129 -9.66 -0.33 0.83
C ALA A 129 -10.71 0.33 1.75
N GLU A 130 -10.85 1.66 1.71
CA GLU A 130 -11.90 2.39 2.42
C GLU A 130 -13.31 2.17 1.83
N GLY A 131 -13.41 1.71 0.58
CA GLY A 131 -14.67 1.48 -0.13
C GLY A 131 -15.35 0.14 0.17
N ASP A 132 -14.74 -0.70 1.02
CA ASP A 132 -15.20 -2.07 1.34
C ASP A 132 -15.32 -3.00 0.11
N GLU A 133 -14.70 -2.62 -1.02
CA GLU A 133 -14.64 -3.43 -2.25
C GLU A 133 -13.64 -4.59 -2.14
N CYS A 134 -12.76 -4.50 -1.14
CA CYS A 134 -11.66 -5.40 -0.83
C CYS A 134 -11.57 -5.44 0.68
N SER A 135 -11.61 -6.62 1.31
CA SER A 135 -11.52 -6.79 2.77
C SER A 135 -10.15 -6.41 3.38
N LEU A 136 -9.46 -5.46 2.76
CA LEU A 136 -8.22 -4.86 3.22
C LEU A 136 -8.53 -3.74 4.20
N ASN A 137 -8.05 -3.86 5.42
CA ASN A 137 -8.21 -2.81 6.43
C ASN A 137 -7.08 -1.76 6.31
N VAL A 138 -7.44 -0.49 6.38
CA VAL A 138 -6.51 0.64 6.29
C VAL A 138 -5.75 0.89 7.60
N LEU A 139 -6.42 0.65 8.74
CA LEU A 139 -5.92 0.97 10.08
C LEU A 139 -5.30 -0.25 10.79
N SER A 140 -5.25 -1.40 10.12
CA SER A 140 -4.63 -2.63 10.63
C SER A 140 -4.11 -3.52 9.51
N GLY A 141 -3.07 -4.31 9.77
CA GLY A 141 -2.56 -5.30 8.82
C GLY A 141 -1.66 -4.68 7.74
N PRO A 142 -1.57 -5.31 6.54
CA PRO A 142 -0.49 -5.04 5.59
C PRO A 142 -0.49 -3.61 5.05
N LEU A 143 -1.65 -2.98 4.89
CA LEU A 143 -1.72 -1.60 4.40
C LEU A 143 -1.26 -0.58 5.47
N GLN A 144 -1.59 -0.80 6.74
CA GLN A 144 -1.12 0.04 7.85
C GLN A 144 0.40 -0.07 8.00
N GLU A 145 0.94 -1.28 7.85
CA GLU A 145 2.38 -1.53 7.91
C GLU A 145 3.13 -0.78 6.80
N LEU A 146 2.66 -0.84 5.56
CA LEU A 146 3.23 -0.05 4.46
C LEU A 146 3.22 1.46 4.74
N ILE A 147 2.11 2.00 5.26
CA ILE A 147 2.00 3.43 5.64
C ILE A 147 3.01 3.78 6.74
N SER A 148 3.21 2.87 7.71
CA SER A 148 4.16 3.06 8.81
C SER A 148 5.60 3.05 8.32
N LEU A 149 5.96 2.15 7.40
CA LEU A 149 7.28 2.11 6.77
C LEU A 149 7.58 3.42 6.02
N LEU A 150 6.64 3.92 5.23
CA LEU A 150 6.78 5.21 4.55
C LEU A 150 7.01 6.36 5.54
N LYS A 151 6.25 6.40 6.65
CA LYS A 151 6.45 7.39 7.71
C LYS A 151 7.86 7.32 8.30
N MET A 152 8.38 6.12 8.53
CA MET A 152 9.75 5.93 9.03
C MET A 152 10.79 6.42 8.04
N ASP A 153 10.65 6.13 6.74
CA ASP A 153 11.55 6.64 5.70
C ASP A 153 11.53 8.17 5.62
N PHE A 154 10.36 8.81 5.68
CA PHE A 154 10.27 10.27 5.72
C PHE A 154 10.95 10.87 6.96
N THR A 155 10.76 10.23 8.12
CA THR A 155 11.42 10.66 9.36
C THR A 155 12.94 10.53 9.26
N SER A 156 13.43 9.44 8.67
CA SER A 156 14.86 9.21 8.46
C SER A 156 15.47 10.23 7.49
N MET A 157 14.76 10.57 6.41
CA MET A 157 15.22 11.59 5.45
C MET A 157 15.29 12.98 6.09
N ALA A 158 14.30 13.35 6.93
CA ALA A 158 14.31 14.62 7.66
C ALA A 158 15.48 14.72 8.65
N MET A 159 15.84 13.62 9.31
CA MET A 159 16.94 13.57 10.28
C MET A 159 18.33 13.53 9.62
N GLY A 160 18.44 13.03 8.39
CA GLY A 160 19.69 12.97 7.62
C GLY A 160 20.15 14.31 7.03
N HIS A 161 19.28 15.32 7.01
CA HIS A 161 19.60 16.68 6.55
C HIS A 161 20.07 17.63 7.68
N ALA A 162 20.22 17.11 8.91
CA ALA A 162 20.65 17.87 10.07
C ALA A 162 22.14 17.61 10.40
N PHE A 163 23.07 17.99 9.52
CA PHE A 163 24.50 18.12 9.81
C PHE A 163 25.15 19.20 8.96
#